data_AF-A0A7C5NYJ8-F1
#
_entry.id   AF-A0A7C5NYJ8-F1
#
_cell.length_a   1.000
_cell.length_b   1.000
_cell.length_c   1.000
_cell.angle_alpha   90.00
_cell.angle_beta   90.00
_cell.angle_gamma   90.00
#
_symmetry.space_group_name_H-M   'P 1'
#
loop_
_entity.id
_entity.type
_entity.pdbx_description
1 polymer ?
#
loop_
_entity_poly.entity_id
_entity_poly.type
_entity_poly.pdbx_seq_one_letter_code
_entity_poly.pdbx_strand_id
1 'polypeptide(L)'
;LAIPVIVSKRPEWDKFPGADYTMAVDALMPEARTLQIGTAHHLATNFSKTFEITYEDAEGAQQYAHQTCYGISERCIAALISIHGDDRGLRLPPEVAPIQVVIIPIIFGESGDVVEACQRVEATLKARGVRVKIDSSDERPGAKYYRWELKGVPLRIEIGPRDLKKNSCVIVRRDTAEKRSVPLEVVSDTVLELFEEIHTNLFRIAKKRLDESIIDCDTLEEAREKASSNICRISWCGRKDCGLEMEEAVGAEILGIPDGRIGRGHGICPVCRENTEAKALISKTY
;
A
#
# COMPACT_ATOMS: atom_id res chain seq x y z
N LEU A 1 1.21 3.05 4.33
CA LEU A 1 1.81 1.89 3.62
C LEU A 1 2.42 2.26 2.25
N ALA A 2 2.26 3.50 1.74
CA ALA A 2 2.67 3.88 0.39
C ALA A 2 2.08 2.96 -0.72
N ILE A 3 0.88 2.41 -0.48
CA ILE A 3 0.16 1.55 -1.43
C ILE A 3 -1.01 2.37 -1.99
N PRO A 4 -1.08 2.59 -3.31
CA PRO A 4 -2.27 3.12 -3.94
C PRO A 4 -3.37 2.05 -3.94
N VAL A 5 -4.61 2.48 -3.78
CA VAL A 5 -5.75 1.57 -3.68
C VAL A 5 -6.87 2.00 -4.62
N ILE A 6 -7.68 1.03 -5.02
CA ILE A 6 -8.96 1.22 -5.68
C ILE A 6 -10.03 1.02 -4.62
N VAL A 7 -10.97 1.96 -4.52
CA VAL A 7 -12.12 1.82 -3.63
C VAL A 7 -13.36 1.63 -4.49
N SER A 8 -13.99 0.45 -4.39
CA SER A 8 -15.13 0.08 -5.23
C SER A 8 -16.35 -0.31 -4.42
N LYS A 9 -17.53 0.12 -4.86
CA LYS A 9 -18.80 -0.43 -4.40
C LYS A 9 -19.00 -1.79 -5.05
N ARG A 10 -19.00 -2.85 -4.23
CA ARG A 10 -19.13 -4.23 -4.68
C ARG A 10 -20.50 -4.49 -5.34
N PRO A 11 -20.56 -5.39 -6.32
CA PRO A 11 -21.83 -5.86 -6.84
C PRO A 11 -22.63 -6.60 -5.77
N GLU A 12 -23.93 -6.73 -5.98
CA GLU A 12 -24.87 -7.29 -4.99
C GLU A 12 -24.53 -8.73 -4.56
N TRP A 13 -23.90 -9.53 -5.44
CA TRP A 13 -23.51 -10.92 -5.15
C TRP A 13 -22.14 -11.06 -4.49
N ASP A 14 -21.33 -10.01 -4.45
CA ASP A 14 -19.99 -9.98 -3.85
C ASP A 14 -19.92 -9.04 -2.63
N LYS A 15 -21.07 -8.60 -2.11
CA LYS A 15 -21.13 -7.84 -0.87
C LYS A 15 -21.14 -8.77 0.35
N PHE A 16 -20.76 -8.23 1.50
CA PHE A 16 -20.90 -8.97 2.76
C PHE A 16 -22.36 -9.39 3.01
N PRO A 17 -22.64 -10.68 3.28
CA PRO A 17 -23.99 -11.14 3.57
C PRO A 17 -24.64 -10.35 4.71
N GLY A 18 -25.78 -9.74 4.45
CA GLY A 18 -26.49 -8.88 5.39
C GLY A 18 -26.06 -7.41 5.39
N ALA A 19 -25.07 -7.01 4.59
CA ALA A 19 -24.84 -5.60 4.29
C ALA A 19 -25.88 -5.06 3.29
N ASP A 20 -26.25 -3.80 3.44
CA ASP A 20 -26.95 -3.04 2.39
C ASP A 20 -26.00 -2.83 1.20
N TYR A 21 -24.81 -2.32 1.45
CA TYR A 21 -23.72 -2.32 0.47
C TYR A 21 -22.34 -2.51 1.11
N THR A 22 -21.38 -2.93 0.28
CA THR A 22 -19.98 -3.10 0.68
C THR A 22 -19.09 -2.24 -0.20
N MET A 23 -18.23 -1.44 0.44
CA MET A 23 -17.07 -0.81 -0.18
C MET A 23 -15.86 -1.69 0.08
N ALA A 24 -15.14 -2.06 -0.97
CA ALA A 24 -13.88 -2.78 -0.85
C ALA A 24 -12.71 -1.87 -1.20
N VAL A 25 -11.57 -2.15 -0.58
CA VAL A 25 -10.30 -1.47 -0.82
C VAL A 25 -9.33 -2.49 -1.40
N ASP A 26 -9.06 -2.36 -2.69
CA ASP A 26 -8.25 -3.28 -3.47
C ASP A 26 -6.89 -2.68 -3.78
N ALA A 27 -5.84 -3.50 -3.68
CA ALA A 27 -4.48 -3.15 -4.10
C ALA A 27 -4.11 -3.95 -5.34
N LEU A 28 -3.39 -3.31 -6.28
CA LEU A 28 -2.76 -4.01 -7.39
C LEU A 28 -1.54 -4.78 -6.87
N MET A 29 -1.56 -6.08 -7.08
CA MET A 29 -0.47 -6.98 -6.74
C MET A 29 0.42 -7.22 -7.97
N PRO A 30 1.61 -7.83 -7.80
CA PRO A 30 2.37 -8.37 -8.91
C PRO A 30 1.50 -9.29 -9.81
N GLU A 31 1.84 -9.41 -11.08
CA GLU A 31 1.06 -10.16 -12.10
C GLU A 31 -0.32 -9.57 -12.41
N ALA A 32 -0.54 -8.30 -12.08
CA ALA A 32 -1.76 -7.55 -12.39
C ALA A 32 -3.07 -8.13 -11.83
N ARG A 33 -2.96 -8.93 -10.76
CA ARG A 33 -4.08 -9.36 -9.95
C ARG A 33 -4.41 -8.32 -8.89
N THR A 34 -5.64 -8.35 -8.39
CA THR A 34 -6.07 -7.50 -7.28
C THR A 34 -6.19 -8.30 -5.99
N LEU A 35 -5.87 -7.65 -4.87
CA LEU A 35 -6.05 -8.18 -3.54
C LEU A 35 -6.85 -7.19 -2.71
N GLN A 36 -8.01 -7.64 -2.23
CA GLN A 36 -8.77 -6.87 -1.25
C GLN A 36 -8.00 -6.84 0.08
N ILE A 37 -7.60 -5.64 0.50
CA ILE A 37 -6.84 -5.41 1.74
C ILE A 37 -7.69 -4.79 2.84
N GLY A 38 -8.89 -4.28 2.52
CA GLY A 38 -9.82 -3.73 3.51
C GLY A 38 -11.24 -3.64 2.99
N THR A 39 -12.18 -3.39 3.90
CA THR A 39 -13.60 -3.27 3.57
C THR A 39 -14.35 -2.40 4.57
N ALA A 40 -15.42 -1.77 4.08
CA ALA A 40 -16.40 -1.06 4.88
C ALA A 40 -17.80 -1.42 4.40
N HIS A 41 -18.66 -1.82 5.32
CA HIS A 41 -20.01 -2.27 5.07
C HIS A 41 -20.99 -1.27 5.67
N HIS A 42 -21.96 -0.83 4.88
CA HIS A 42 -23.17 -0.25 5.42
C HIS A 42 -24.15 -1.38 5.67
N LEU A 43 -24.51 -1.62 6.93
CA LEU A 43 -25.40 -2.72 7.32
C LEU A 43 -26.86 -2.30 7.36
N ALA A 44 -27.13 -0.99 7.24
CA ALA A 44 -28.43 -0.39 7.50
C ALA A 44 -29.01 -0.94 8.80
N THR A 45 -30.23 -1.47 8.75
CA THR A 45 -30.93 -2.02 9.92
C THR A 45 -30.86 -3.55 10.01
N ASN A 46 -30.19 -4.23 9.08
CA ASN A 46 -30.29 -5.70 8.94
C ASN A 46 -29.87 -6.45 10.22
N PHE A 47 -28.75 -6.04 10.80
CA PHE A 47 -28.23 -6.63 12.04
C PHE A 47 -29.01 -6.13 13.26
N SER A 48 -29.31 -4.83 13.34
CA SER A 48 -30.10 -4.27 14.45
C SER A 48 -31.49 -4.91 14.59
N LYS A 49 -32.13 -5.32 13.48
CA LYS A 49 -33.38 -6.08 13.51
C LYS A 49 -33.20 -7.48 14.07
N THR A 50 -32.13 -8.15 13.66
CA THR A 50 -31.79 -9.50 14.12
C THR A 50 -31.47 -9.55 15.61
N PHE A 51 -30.78 -8.52 16.11
CA PHE A 51 -30.31 -8.43 17.50
C PHE A 51 -31.14 -7.48 18.38
N GLU A 52 -32.30 -7.02 17.88
CA GLU A 52 -33.21 -6.11 18.59
C GLU A 52 -32.54 -4.83 19.15
N ILE A 53 -31.57 -4.30 18.41
CA ILE A 53 -30.85 -3.08 18.77
C ILE A 53 -31.69 -1.87 18.36
N THR A 54 -32.37 -1.29 19.35
CA THR A 54 -33.34 -0.21 19.15
C THR A 54 -32.99 1.04 19.96
N TYR A 55 -33.55 2.19 19.56
CA TYR A 55 -33.47 3.46 20.29
C TYR A 55 -34.79 4.24 20.12
N GLU A 56 -35.07 5.16 21.03
CA GLU A 56 -36.18 6.10 20.91
C GLU A 56 -35.71 7.36 20.16
N ASP A 57 -36.40 7.74 19.08
CA ASP A 57 -36.10 8.97 18.34
C ASP A 57 -36.67 10.23 19.03
N ALA A 58 -36.46 11.40 18.40
CA ALA A 58 -36.88 12.68 18.98
C ALA A 58 -38.41 12.81 19.12
N GLU A 59 -39.16 12.02 18.35
CA GLU A 59 -40.61 11.96 18.34
C GLU A 59 -41.16 10.91 19.32
N GLY A 60 -40.29 10.17 20.02
CA GLY A 60 -40.67 9.13 20.96
C GLY A 60 -40.94 7.77 20.31
N ALA A 61 -40.64 7.59 19.02
CA ALA A 61 -40.85 6.34 18.30
C ALA A 61 -39.63 5.41 18.41
N GLN A 62 -39.89 4.10 18.52
CA GLN A 62 -38.84 3.09 18.54
C GLN A 62 -38.29 2.85 17.13
N GLN A 63 -36.99 3.05 16.97
CA GLN A 63 -36.25 2.90 15.72
C GLN A 63 -35.16 1.84 15.85
N TYR A 64 -34.84 1.18 14.73
CA TYR A 64 -33.70 0.28 14.65
C TYR A 64 -32.41 1.04 14.35
N ALA A 65 -31.33 0.68 15.03
CA ALA A 65 -30.04 1.35 14.83
C ALA A 65 -29.47 1.10 13.42
N HIS A 66 -29.10 2.15 12.71
CA HIS A 66 -28.31 2.01 11.49
C HIS A 66 -26.86 1.69 11.83
N GLN A 67 -26.35 0.57 11.32
CA GLN A 67 -25.03 0.07 11.66
C GLN A 67 -24.07 0.10 10.47
N THR A 68 -22.78 0.17 10.79
CA THR A 68 -21.67 -0.03 9.87
C THR A 68 -20.65 -0.95 10.52
N CYS A 69 -19.96 -1.77 9.74
CA CYS A 69 -18.75 -2.45 10.20
C CYS A 69 -17.65 -2.33 9.15
N TYR A 70 -16.40 -2.36 9.57
CA TYR A 70 -15.26 -2.18 8.71
C TYR A 70 -14.08 -2.98 9.25
N GLY A 71 -13.21 -3.43 8.34
CA GLY A 71 -12.11 -4.31 8.68
C GLY A 71 -10.93 -4.12 7.74
N ILE A 72 -9.75 -4.14 8.32
CA ILE A 72 -8.47 -4.29 7.63
C ILE A 72 -7.78 -5.51 8.24
N SER A 73 -7.21 -6.38 7.41
CA SER A 73 -6.48 -7.56 7.87
C SER A 73 -4.99 -7.46 7.56
N GLU A 74 -4.22 -8.43 8.03
CA GLU A 74 -2.79 -8.61 7.74
C GLU A 74 -2.47 -8.75 6.24
N ARG A 75 -3.49 -8.95 5.38
CA ARG A 75 -3.34 -8.87 3.91
C ARG A 75 -2.71 -7.55 3.45
N CYS A 76 -2.90 -6.45 4.18
CA CYS A 76 -2.23 -5.18 3.88
C CYS A 76 -0.69 -5.25 4.04
N ILE A 77 -0.19 -6.12 4.93
CA ILE A 77 1.24 -6.38 5.10
C ILE A 77 1.75 -7.23 3.93
N ALA A 78 1.00 -8.25 3.52
CA ALA A 78 1.34 -9.04 2.33
C ALA A 78 1.41 -8.13 1.08
N ALA A 79 0.42 -7.25 0.89
CA ALA A 79 0.43 -6.25 -0.18
C ALA A 79 1.66 -5.34 -0.11
N LEU A 80 2.01 -4.85 1.08
CA LEU A 80 3.22 -4.03 1.27
C LEU A 80 4.48 -4.75 0.81
N ILE A 81 4.65 -6.02 1.21
CA ILE A 81 5.81 -6.84 0.86
C ILE A 81 5.86 -7.07 -0.64
N SER A 82 4.73 -7.48 -1.24
CA SER A 82 4.67 -7.82 -2.67
C SER A 82 4.82 -6.62 -3.59
N ILE A 83 4.24 -5.46 -3.24
CA ILE A 83 4.26 -4.27 -4.07
C ILE A 83 5.63 -3.59 -4.03
N HIS A 84 6.21 -3.49 -2.83
CA HIS A 84 7.46 -2.75 -2.65
C HIS A 84 8.70 -3.61 -2.73
N GLY A 85 8.64 -4.91 -2.46
CA GLY A 85 9.81 -5.80 -2.50
C GLY A 85 10.57 -5.75 -3.84
N ASP A 86 11.87 -6.03 -3.78
CA ASP A 86 12.74 -6.19 -4.95
C ASP A 86 13.67 -7.40 -4.77
N ASP A 87 14.55 -7.66 -5.74
CA ASP A 87 15.46 -8.81 -5.71
C ASP A 87 16.46 -8.79 -4.53
N ARG A 88 16.60 -7.65 -3.84
CA ARG A 88 17.43 -7.51 -2.64
C ARG A 88 16.65 -7.76 -1.35
N GLY A 89 15.34 -7.94 -1.42
CA GLY A 89 14.47 -8.24 -0.28
C GLY A 89 13.39 -7.19 -0.03
N LEU A 90 13.07 -6.97 1.24
CA LEU A 90 12.05 -6.01 1.63
C LEU A 90 12.47 -4.57 1.29
N ARG A 91 11.49 -3.72 1.01
CA ARG A 91 11.67 -2.27 0.87
C ARG A 91 10.50 -1.59 1.58
N LEU A 92 10.74 -1.16 2.82
CA LEU A 92 9.66 -0.71 3.69
C LEU A 92 9.51 0.81 3.63
N PRO A 93 8.28 1.35 3.59
CA PRO A 93 8.02 2.76 3.86
C PRO A 93 8.49 3.13 5.28
N PRO A 94 9.10 4.31 5.49
CA PRO A 94 9.63 4.70 6.80
C PRO A 94 8.61 4.66 7.93
N GLU A 95 7.33 4.96 7.69
CA GLU A 95 6.31 5.03 8.75
C GLU A 95 6.10 3.69 9.42
N VAL A 96 6.20 2.59 8.66
CA VAL A 96 5.88 1.23 9.14
C VAL A 96 7.12 0.34 9.28
N ALA A 97 8.30 0.82 8.89
CA ALA A 97 9.54 0.06 9.04
C ALA A 97 9.88 -0.14 10.54
N PRO A 98 10.07 -1.38 11.05
CA PRO A 98 10.39 -1.61 12.47
C PRO A 98 11.68 -0.91 12.90
N ILE A 99 12.67 -0.91 12.02
CA ILE A 99 13.90 -0.10 12.12
C ILE A 99 13.90 0.81 10.91
N GLN A 100 13.95 2.12 11.14
CA GLN A 100 13.95 3.13 10.09
C GLN A 100 15.37 3.48 9.63
N VAL A 101 16.30 3.51 10.58
CA VAL A 101 17.72 3.80 10.35
C VAL A 101 18.58 2.72 11.00
N VAL A 102 19.49 2.14 10.23
CA VAL A 102 20.59 1.36 10.78
C VAL A 102 21.90 2.14 10.69
N ILE A 103 22.63 2.25 11.80
CA ILE A 103 23.95 2.88 11.84
C ILE A 103 25.00 1.78 11.85
N ILE A 104 25.92 1.83 10.89
CA ILE A 104 26.99 0.85 10.73
C ILE A 104 28.34 1.53 10.93
N PRO A 105 29.01 1.29 12.07
CA PRO A 105 30.37 1.75 12.29
C PRO A 105 31.34 1.00 11.36
N ILE A 106 32.19 1.74 10.64
CA ILE A 106 33.23 1.20 9.77
C ILE A 106 34.54 1.22 10.55
N ILE A 107 34.83 0.12 11.24
CA ILE A 107 35.94 0.00 12.18
C ILE A 107 37.18 -0.56 11.49
N PHE A 108 38.31 0.14 11.64
CA PHE A 108 39.65 -0.35 11.32
C PHE A 108 40.58 0.02 12.48
N GLY A 109 41.08 -0.95 13.24
CA GLY A 109 41.98 -0.68 14.38
C GLY A 109 41.29 -0.02 15.59
N GLU A 110 41.99 0.89 16.29
CA GLU A 110 41.42 1.67 17.40
C GLU A 110 40.27 2.57 16.91
N SER A 111 39.09 2.42 17.52
CA SER A 111 37.81 2.86 16.94
C SER A 111 36.84 3.49 17.95
N GLY A 112 37.34 3.95 19.09
CA GLY A 112 36.53 4.61 20.14
C GLY A 112 35.73 5.79 19.59
N ASP A 113 36.38 6.70 18.87
CA ASP A 113 35.76 7.91 18.32
C ASP A 113 34.61 7.60 17.35
N VAL A 114 34.73 6.55 16.54
CA VAL A 114 33.68 6.13 15.59
C VAL A 114 32.46 5.64 16.34
N VAL A 115 32.67 4.84 17.39
CA VAL A 115 31.57 4.31 18.22
C VAL A 115 30.85 5.44 18.94
N GLU A 116 31.59 6.40 19.51
CA GLU A 116 31.01 7.58 20.17
C GLU A 116 30.20 8.44 19.18
N ALA A 117 30.72 8.66 17.97
CA ALA A 117 29.99 9.37 16.93
C ALA A 117 28.68 8.65 16.54
N CYS A 118 28.71 7.32 16.38
CA CYS A 118 27.51 6.52 16.12
C CYS A 118 26.47 6.67 17.24
N GLN A 119 26.90 6.62 18.51
CA GLN A 119 26.02 6.80 19.66
C GLN A 119 25.41 8.19 19.73
N ARG A 120 26.19 9.23 19.42
CA ARG A 120 25.69 10.61 19.30
C ARG A 120 24.64 10.75 18.21
N VAL A 121 24.90 10.21 17.01
CA VAL A 121 23.92 10.23 15.90
C VAL A 121 22.65 9.46 16.27
N GLU A 122 22.80 8.29 16.91
CA GLU A 122 21.65 7.53 17.40
C GLU A 122 20.81 8.34 18.39
N ALA A 123 21.44 9.00 19.36
CA ALA A 123 20.76 9.83 20.36
C ALA A 123 20.01 10.99 19.71
N THR A 124 20.65 11.72 18.78
CA THR A 124 20.02 12.83 18.05
C THR A 124 18.80 12.38 17.25
N LEU A 125 18.91 11.24 16.56
CA LEU A 125 17.80 10.68 15.78
C LEU A 125 16.66 10.17 16.67
N LYS A 126 16.97 9.46 17.76
CA LYS A 126 15.98 9.01 18.74
C LYS A 126 15.25 10.18 19.41
N ALA A 127 15.94 11.29 19.67
CA ALA A 127 15.32 12.52 20.19
C ALA A 127 14.28 13.11 19.22
N ARG A 128 14.35 12.78 17.93
CA ARG A 128 13.35 13.13 16.90
C ARG A 128 12.32 12.02 16.66
N GLY A 129 12.26 10.99 17.50
CA GLY A 129 11.30 9.88 17.40
C GLY A 129 11.68 8.81 16.37
N VAL A 130 12.89 8.85 15.82
CA VAL A 130 13.33 7.88 14.80
C VAL A 130 13.70 6.55 15.45
N ARG A 131 13.23 5.44 14.85
CA ARG A 131 13.56 4.07 15.26
C ARG A 131 14.93 3.66 14.69
N VAL A 132 15.97 3.81 15.50
CA VAL A 132 17.36 3.58 15.11
C VAL A 132 17.93 2.31 15.73
N LYS A 133 18.80 1.62 14.98
CA LYS A 133 19.62 0.51 15.49
C LYS A 133 21.09 0.72 15.10
N ILE A 134 22.00 0.68 16.07
CA ILE A 134 23.44 0.52 15.78
C ILE A 134 23.73 -0.98 15.57
N ASP A 135 24.46 -1.30 14.50
CA ASP A 135 24.96 -2.63 14.20
C ASP A 135 26.47 -2.74 14.39
N SER A 136 26.85 -2.99 15.64
CA SER A 136 28.24 -3.18 16.09
C SER A 136 28.70 -4.64 16.03
N SER A 137 28.06 -5.53 15.26
CA SER A 137 28.55 -6.91 15.15
C SER A 137 29.95 -6.96 14.51
N ASP A 138 30.71 -8.03 14.73
CA ASP A 138 32.07 -8.19 14.17
C ASP A 138 32.06 -8.68 12.70
N GLU A 139 30.90 -8.61 12.04
CA GLU A 139 30.77 -8.99 10.64
C GLU A 139 31.40 -7.94 9.71
N ARG A 140 31.86 -8.38 8.54
CA ARG A 140 32.33 -7.47 7.49
C ARG A 140 31.22 -6.48 7.11
N PRO A 141 31.51 -5.18 6.88
CA PRO A 141 30.50 -4.18 6.54
C PRO A 141 29.55 -4.61 5.42
N GLY A 142 30.07 -5.21 4.34
CA GLY A 142 29.24 -5.72 3.24
C GLY A 142 28.21 -6.77 3.65
N ALA A 143 28.52 -7.64 4.63
CA ALA A 143 27.56 -8.62 5.14
C ALA A 143 26.43 -7.93 5.94
N LYS A 144 26.78 -6.91 6.74
CA LYS A 144 25.80 -6.08 7.43
C LYS A 144 24.91 -5.32 6.44
N TYR A 145 25.49 -4.76 5.38
CA TYR A 145 24.78 -4.03 4.33
C TYR A 145 23.70 -4.90 3.72
N TYR A 146 24.08 -6.09 3.25
CA TYR A 146 23.15 -7.07 2.69
C TYR A 146 22.05 -7.46 3.67
N ARG A 147 22.39 -7.74 4.94
CA ARG A 147 21.41 -8.12 5.97
C ARG A 147 20.33 -7.06 6.17
N TRP A 148 20.72 -5.79 6.25
CA TRP A 148 19.76 -4.71 6.50
C TRP A 148 19.00 -4.27 5.25
N GLU A 149 19.62 -4.43 4.07
CA GLU A 149 18.92 -4.29 2.80
C GLU A 149 17.86 -5.38 2.63
N LEU A 150 18.17 -6.63 2.96
CA LEU A 150 17.23 -7.75 2.95
C LEU A 150 16.03 -7.51 3.86
N LYS A 151 16.28 -6.96 5.05
CA LYS A 151 15.24 -6.58 6.02
C LYS A 151 14.48 -5.30 5.65
N GLY A 152 14.91 -4.59 4.61
CA GLY A 152 14.23 -3.40 4.10
C GLY A 152 14.30 -2.18 5.00
N VAL A 153 15.37 -2.02 5.78
CA VAL A 153 15.61 -0.80 6.55
C VAL A 153 15.73 0.38 5.59
N PRO A 154 14.89 1.43 5.68
CA PRO A 154 14.83 2.52 4.72
C PRO A 154 16.16 3.24 4.50
N LEU A 155 16.88 3.54 5.60
CA LEU A 155 18.15 4.23 5.56
C LEU A 155 19.26 3.47 6.30
N ARG A 156 20.42 3.41 5.68
CA ARG A 156 21.67 3.00 6.33
C ARG A 156 22.57 4.21 6.48
N ILE A 157 23.11 4.44 7.68
CA ILE A 157 24.14 5.44 7.93
C ILE A 157 25.47 4.70 8.14
N GLU A 158 26.47 5.02 7.34
CA GLU A 158 27.84 4.52 7.44
C GLU A 158 28.71 5.61 8.07
N ILE A 159 29.45 5.26 9.11
CA ILE A 159 30.35 6.19 9.81
C ILE A 159 31.72 5.53 9.94
N GLY A 160 32.71 6.05 9.21
CA GLY A 160 34.10 5.60 9.31
C GLY A 160 35.05 6.72 9.74
N PRO A 161 36.33 6.40 10.01
CA PRO A 161 37.34 7.38 10.40
C PRO A 161 37.55 8.49 9.36
N ARG A 162 37.37 8.17 8.07
CA ARG A 162 37.51 9.15 6.98
C ARG A 162 36.37 10.18 6.98
N ASP A 163 35.16 9.74 7.32
CA ASP A 163 33.98 10.60 7.38
C ASP A 163 34.01 11.45 8.65
N LEU A 164 34.45 10.88 9.77
CA LEU A 164 34.66 11.63 11.02
C LEU A 164 35.64 12.79 10.87
N LYS A 165 36.74 12.59 10.13
CA LYS A 165 37.72 13.66 9.85
C LYS A 165 37.10 14.86 9.10
N LYS A 166 35.98 14.66 8.43
CA LYS A 166 35.21 15.69 7.70
C LYS A 166 33.94 16.11 8.45
N ASN A 167 33.76 15.64 9.69
CA ASN A 167 32.54 15.78 10.48
C ASN A 167 31.27 15.38 9.71
N SER A 168 31.34 14.29 8.95
CA SER A 168 30.25 13.81 8.11
C SER A 168 29.96 12.31 8.30
N CYS A 169 28.86 11.85 7.72
CA CYS A 169 28.51 10.44 7.54
C CYS A 169 28.02 10.19 6.11
N VAL A 170 27.91 8.93 5.71
CA VAL A 170 27.27 8.56 4.45
C VAL A 170 25.92 7.95 4.73
N ILE A 171 24.85 8.52 4.17
CA ILE A 171 23.51 7.96 4.21
C ILE A 171 23.25 7.23 2.89
N VAL A 172 22.75 6.00 2.96
CA VAL A 172 22.38 5.17 1.82
C VAL A 172 20.90 4.85 1.86
N ARG A 173 20.21 5.13 0.76
CA ARG A 173 18.78 4.85 0.58
C ARG A 173 18.54 3.40 0.16
N ARG A 174 17.60 2.71 0.80
CA ARG A 174 17.23 1.34 0.42
C ARG A 174 16.45 1.27 -0.89
N ASP A 175 15.61 2.26 -1.17
CA ASP A 175 14.73 2.26 -2.33
C ASP A 175 15.46 2.50 -3.66
N THR A 176 16.50 3.34 -3.67
CA THR A 176 17.26 3.72 -4.86
C THR A 176 18.73 3.31 -4.87
N ALA A 177 19.28 2.87 -3.74
CA ALA A 177 20.73 2.68 -3.51
C ALA A 177 21.58 3.96 -3.60
N GLU A 178 20.95 5.14 -3.66
CA GLU A 178 21.64 6.43 -3.69
C GLU A 178 22.43 6.65 -2.40
N LYS A 179 23.63 7.21 -2.53
CA LYS A 179 24.52 7.55 -1.42
C LYS A 179 24.70 9.05 -1.32
N ARG A 180 24.58 9.60 -0.11
CA ARG A 180 24.77 11.03 0.16
C ARG A 180 25.72 11.21 1.34
N SER A 181 26.76 12.03 1.16
CA SER A 181 27.60 12.49 2.27
C SER A 181 26.88 13.64 2.97
N VAL A 182 26.67 13.53 4.29
CA VAL A 182 25.87 14.46 5.08
C VAL A 182 26.67 14.91 6.31
N PRO A 183 26.80 16.22 6.57
CA PRO A 183 27.40 16.71 7.80
C PRO A 183 26.66 16.20 9.04
N LEU A 184 27.39 15.85 10.10
CA LEU A 184 26.81 15.29 11.32
C LEU A 184 25.86 16.27 12.02
N GLU A 185 26.04 17.58 11.83
CA GLU A 185 25.19 18.61 12.44
C GLU A 185 23.76 18.60 11.89
N VAL A 186 23.58 18.26 10.62
CA VAL A 186 22.28 18.31 9.92
C VAL A 186 21.68 16.92 9.67
N VAL A 187 22.35 15.87 10.15
CA VAL A 187 21.97 14.46 9.88
C VAL A 187 20.51 14.17 10.23
N SER A 188 20.00 14.77 11.31
CA SER A 188 18.63 14.50 11.77
C SER A 188 17.57 15.10 10.85
N ASP A 189 17.78 16.31 10.36
CA ASP A 189 16.84 16.95 9.43
C ASP A 189 16.90 16.26 8.07
N THR A 190 18.10 15.93 7.59
CA THR A 190 18.27 15.17 6.34
C THR A 190 17.61 13.79 6.40
N VAL A 191 17.66 13.08 7.53
CA VAL A 191 16.97 11.78 7.68
C VAL A 191 15.45 11.93 7.53
N LEU A 192 14.86 12.97 8.12
CA LEU A 192 13.41 13.20 8.03
C LEU A 192 12.98 13.61 6.62
N GLU A 193 13.75 14.47 5.96
CA GLU A 193 13.54 14.81 4.54
C GLU A 193 13.58 13.56 3.66
N LEU A 194 14.59 12.71 3.86
CA LEU A 194 14.73 11.46 3.11
C LEU A 194 13.60 10.48 3.38
N PHE A 195 12.96 10.49 4.56
CA PHE A 195 11.79 9.65 4.81
C PHE A 195 10.61 10.06 3.93
N GLU A 196 10.31 11.35 3.84
CA GLU A 196 9.25 11.86 2.96
C GLU A 196 9.54 11.56 1.48
N GLU A 197 10.79 11.72 1.06
CA GLU A 197 11.21 11.37 -0.30
C GLU A 197 11.05 9.87 -0.60
N ILE A 198 11.44 9.00 0.34
CA ILE A 198 11.28 7.55 0.19
C ILE A 198 9.79 7.19 0.10
N HIS A 199 8.95 7.70 1.01
CA HIS A 199 7.52 7.45 0.97
C HIS A 199 6.91 7.87 -0.37
N THR A 200 7.19 9.11 -0.78
CA THR A 200 6.68 9.69 -2.02
C THR A 200 7.14 8.89 -3.22
N ASN A 201 8.40 8.48 -3.25
CA ASN A 201 8.94 7.67 -4.34
C ASN A 201 8.28 6.29 -4.43
N LEU A 202 8.12 5.59 -3.30
CA LEU A 202 7.44 4.29 -3.25
C LEU A 202 5.99 4.41 -3.73
N PHE A 203 5.24 5.39 -3.21
CA PHE A 203 3.85 5.62 -3.61
C PHE A 203 3.76 5.97 -5.10
N ARG A 204 4.61 6.87 -5.60
CA ARG A 204 4.62 7.28 -7.01
C ARG A 204 4.88 6.10 -7.95
N ILE A 205 5.85 5.24 -7.65
CA ILE A 205 6.16 4.05 -8.45
C ILE A 205 4.96 3.09 -8.46
N ALA A 206 4.40 2.79 -7.29
CA ALA A 206 3.24 1.90 -7.18
C ALA A 206 1.99 2.49 -7.86
N LYS A 207 1.75 3.80 -7.72
CA LYS A 207 0.61 4.50 -8.33
C LYS A 207 0.70 4.50 -9.84
N LYS A 208 1.89 4.77 -10.38
CA LYS A 208 2.13 4.68 -11.82
C LYS A 208 1.79 3.28 -12.35
N ARG A 209 2.24 2.22 -11.68
CA ARG A 209 1.90 0.83 -12.06
C ARG A 209 0.40 0.57 -12.01
N LEU A 210 -0.28 1.03 -10.95
CA LEU A 210 -1.74 0.92 -10.84
C LEU A 210 -2.45 1.59 -12.02
N ASP A 211 -2.06 2.83 -12.32
CA ASP A 211 -2.68 3.61 -13.40
C ASP A 211 -2.45 2.99 -14.78
N GLU A 212 -1.23 2.50 -15.03
CA GLU A 212 -0.88 1.82 -16.29
C GLU A 212 -1.54 0.44 -16.43
N SER A 213 -1.95 -0.18 -15.32
CA SER A 213 -2.62 -1.48 -15.32
C SER A 213 -4.13 -1.39 -15.52
N ILE A 214 -4.73 -0.20 -15.36
CA ILE A 214 -6.16 0.00 -15.62
C ILE A 214 -6.32 0.40 -17.09
N ILE A 215 -7.01 -0.43 -17.85
CA ILE A 215 -7.24 -0.20 -19.27
C ILE A 215 -8.73 -0.17 -19.57
N ASP A 216 -9.16 0.71 -20.48
CA ASP A 216 -10.52 0.69 -20.97
C ASP A 216 -10.71 -0.47 -21.97
N CYS A 217 -11.84 -1.16 -21.85
CA CYS A 217 -12.31 -2.19 -22.76
C CYS A 217 -13.77 -1.92 -23.15
N ASP A 218 -14.09 -2.09 -24.43
CA ASP A 218 -15.44 -1.88 -24.96
C ASP A 218 -16.20 -3.19 -25.21
N THR A 219 -15.49 -4.32 -25.35
CA THR A 219 -16.11 -5.65 -25.55
C THR A 219 -15.62 -6.68 -24.54
N LEU A 220 -16.36 -7.79 -24.42
CA LEU A 220 -16.00 -8.90 -23.52
C LEU A 220 -14.76 -9.63 -24.03
N GLU A 221 -14.59 -9.75 -25.35
CA GLU A 221 -13.42 -10.36 -25.97
C GLU A 221 -12.15 -9.58 -25.63
N GLU A 222 -12.19 -8.25 -25.76
CA GLU A 222 -11.08 -7.38 -25.40
C GLU A 222 -10.72 -7.50 -23.92
N ALA A 223 -11.74 -7.47 -23.05
CA ALA A 223 -11.54 -7.67 -21.61
C ALA A 223 -10.95 -9.05 -21.30
N ARG A 224 -11.43 -10.12 -21.94
CA ARG A 224 -10.92 -11.49 -21.77
C ARG A 224 -9.44 -11.62 -22.15
N GLU A 225 -9.03 -11.03 -23.27
CA GLU A 225 -7.64 -11.06 -23.72
C GLU A 225 -6.71 -10.33 -22.74
N LYS A 226 -7.17 -9.20 -22.19
CA LYS A 226 -6.33 -8.31 -21.40
C LYS A 226 -6.39 -8.54 -19.88
N ALA A 227 -7.44 -9.17 -19.34
CA ALA A 227 -7.63 -9.42 -17.90
C ALA A 227 -6.54 -10.33 -17.29
N SER A 228 -5.74 -11.01 -18.11
CA SER A 228 -4.59 -11.78 -17.65
C SER A 228 -3.43 -10.91 -17.13
N SER A 229 -3.34 -9.66 -17.59
CA SER A 229 -2.21 -8.76 -17.33
C SER A 229 -2.65 -7.34 -16.93
N ASN A 230 -3.95 -7.08 -16.79
CA ASN A 230 -4.51 -5.76 -16.53
C ASN A 230 -5.81 -5.84 -15.72
N ILE A 231 -6.19 -4.71 -15.13
CA ILE A 231 -7.52 -4.44 -14.63
C ILE A 231 -8.33 -3.82 -15.77
N CYS A 232 -9.39 -4.52 -16.20
CA CYS A 232 -10.23 -4.07 -17.30
C CYS A 232 -11.35 -3.16 -16.80
N ARG A 233 -11.40 -1.93 -17.30
CA ARG A 233 -12.46 -0.96 -17.05
C ARG A 233 -13.47 -1.03 -18.18
N ILE A 234 -14.71 -1.40 -17.85
CA ILE A 234 -15.74 -1.73 -18.84
C ILE A 234 -17.10 -1.14 -18.45
N SER A 235 -17.91 -0.78 -19.44
CA SER A 235 -19.26 -0.24 -19.22
C SER A 235 -20.16 -1.30 -18.60
N TRP A 236 -20.84 -0.97 -17.51
CA TRP A 236 -21.74 -1.92 -16.84
C TRP A 236 -23.07 -1.24 -16.47
N CYS A 237 -24.18 -1.93 -16.72
CA CYS A 237 -25.53 -1.43 -16.42
C CYS A 237 -25.94 -1.57 -14.94
N GLY A 238 -25.10 -2.21 -14.11
CA GLY A 238 -25.39 -2.44 -12.69
C GLY A 238 -26.28 -3.66 -12.41
N ARG A 239 -26.79 -4.33 -13.46
CA ARG A 239 -27.62 -5.53 -13.29
C ARG A 239 -26.80 -6.77 -13.01
N LYS A 240 -27.36 -7.64 -12.16
CA LYS A 240 -26.74 -8.91 -11.75
C LYS A 240 -26.47 -9.85 -12.90
N ASP A 241 -27.47 -10.14 -13.72
CA ASP A 241 -27.32 -11.11 -14.80
C ASP A 241 -26.24 -10.67 -15.80
N CYS A 242 -26.19 -9.38 -16.15
CA CYS A 242 -25.13 -8.85 -17.00
C CYS A 242 -23.75 -8.93 -16.34
N GLY A 243 -23.65 -8.69 -15.03
CA GLY A 243 -22.37 -8.79 -14.33
C GLY A 243 -21.85 -10.22 -14.26
N LEU A 244 -22.72 -11.18 -13.95
CA LEU A 244 -22.34 -12.61 -13.92
C LEU A 244 -21.92 -13.12 -15.31
N GLU A 245 -22.62 -12.70 -16.37
CA GLU A 245 -22.23 -13.03 -17.74
C GLU A 245 -20.88 -12.41 -18.13
N MET A 246 -20.60 -11.18 -17.68
CA MET A 246 -19.30 -10.53 -17.86
C MET A 246 -18.18 -11.29 -17.14
N GLU A 247 -18.41 -11.73 -15.90
CA GLU A 247 -17.44 -12.53 -15.13
C GLU A 247 -17.13 -13.87 -15.82
N GLU A 248 -18.17 -14.57 -16.30
CA GLU A 248 -18.04 -15.84 -17.02
C GLU A 248 -17.28 -15.66 -18.34
N ALA A 249 -17.65 -14.68 -19.15
CA ALA A 249 -17.06 -14.44 -20.46
C ALA A 249 -15.59 -14.01 -20.36
N VAL A 250 -15.25 -13.17 -19.38
CA VAL A 250 -13.88 -12.67 -19.18
C VAL A 250 -13.00 -13.68 -18.42
N GLY A 251 -13.60 -14.50 -17.55
CA GLY A 251 -12.88 -15.41 -16.67
C GLY A 251 -12.15 -14.67 -15.53
N ALA A 252 -12.78 -13.64 -14.99
CA ALA A 252 -12.29 -12.77 -13.92
C ALA A 252 -13.46 -12.12 -13.16
N GLU A 253 -13.22 -11.61 -11.95
CA GLU A 253 -14.28 -11.08 -11.08
C GLU A 253 -14.57 -9.59 -11.34
N ILE A 254 -15.84 -9.18 -11.21
CA ILE A 254 -16.22 -7.76 -11.16
C ILE A 254 -15.91 -7.23 -9.76
N LEU A 255 -14.95 -6.32 -9.66
CA LEU A 255 -14.63 -5.62 -8.42
C LEU A 255 -15.71 -4.58 -8.02
N GLY A 256 -16.61 -4.27 -8.97
CA GLY A 256 -17.68 -3.30 -8.82
C GLY A 256 -17.36 -1.94 -9.45
N ILE A 257 -18.09 -0.91 -9.03
CA ILE A 257 -17.96 0.45 -9.56
C ILE A 257 -17.00 1.22 -8.64
N PRO A 258 -15.80 1.61 -9.12
CA PRO A 258 -14.85 2.37 -8.33
C PRO A 258 -15.33 3.80 -8.10
N ASP A 259 -14.93 4.40 -6.98
CA ASP A 259 -15.24 5.80 -6.68
C ASP A 259 -14.50 6.77 -7.64
N GLY A 260 -15.02 7.98 -7.74
CA GLY A 260 -14.42 9.06 -8.52
C GLY A 260 -14.56 8.89 -10.02
N ARG A 261 -13.55 9.37 -10.77
CA ARG A 261 -13.59 9.42 -12.24
C ARG A 261 -13.46 8.05 -12.91
N ILE A 262 -12.81 7.09 -12.25
CA ILE A 262 -12.60 5.75 -12.80
C ILE A 262 -13.95 5.05 -12.98
N GLY A 263 -14.89 5.20 -12.05
CA GLY A 263 -16.20 4.55 -12.13
C GLY A 263 -17.21 5.24 -13.04
N ARG A 264 -16.83 6.36 -13.66
CA ARG A 264 -17.72 7.19 -14.48
C ARG A 264 -17.27 7.21 -15.93
N GLY A 265 -18.21 7.10 -16.85
CA GLY A 265 -17.97 7.23 -18.28
C GLY A 265 -19.17 6.74 -19.07
N HIS A 266 -19.57 7.52 -20.08
CA HIS A 266 -20.62 7.12 -21.00
C HIS A 266 -20.16 5.90 -21.80
N GLY A 267 -21.04 4.93 -21.92
CA GLY A 267 -20.81 3.75 -22.74
C GLY A 267 -22.05 2.88 -22.84
N ILE A 268 -21.90 1.76 -23.51
CA ILE A 268 -22.95 0.78 -23.71
C ILE A 268 -22.54 -0.48 -22.97
N CYS A 269 -23.42 -1.04 -22.15
CA CYS A 269 -23.16 -2.33 -21.50
C CYS A 269 -22.97 -3.41 -22.59
N PRO A 270 -21.87 -4.18 -22.56
CA PRO A 270 -21.54 -5.12 -23.63
C PRO A 270 -22.52 -6.29 -23.72
N VAL A 271 -23.24 -6.58 -22.62
CA VAL A 271 -24.24 -7.66 -22.53
C VAL A 271 -25.60 -7.18 -23.04
N CYS A 272 -26.24 -6.25 -22.32
CA CYS A 272 -27.63 -5.87 -22.62
C CYS A 272 -27.79 -4.74 -23.64
N ARG A 273 -26.69 -4.13 -24.09
CA ARG A 273 -26.67 -3.01 -25.04
C ARG A 273 -27.37 -1.73 -24.59
N GLU A 274 -27.69 -1.59 -23.31
CA GLU A 274 -28.22 -0.34 -22.76
C GLU A 274 -27.10 0.68 -22.48
N ASN A 275 -27.45 1.96 -22.62
CA ASN A 275 -26.57 3.06 -22.24
C ASN A 275 -26.37 3.10 -20.72
N THR A 276 -25.15 3.39 -20.30
CA THR A 276 -24.77 3.56 -18.90
C THR A 276 -23.73 4.66 -18.76
N GLU A 277 -23.72 5.31 -17.61
CA GLU A 277 -22.66 6.25 -17.20
C GLU A 277 -21.67 5.61 -16.21
N ALA A 278 -21.90 4.33 -15.86
CA ALA A 278 -21.07 3.58 -14.93
C ALA A 278 -20.05 2.70 -15.65
N LYS A 279 -18.81 2.75 -15.17
CA LYS A 279 -17.72 1.87 -15.54
C LYS A 279 -17.40 0.97 -14.34
N ALA A 280 -17.41 -0.34 -14.54
CA ALA A 280 -16.96 -1.32 -13.56
C ALA A 280 -15.50 -1.69 -13.83
N LEU A 281 -14.84 -2.25 -12.81
CA LEU A 281 -13.54 -2.90 -12.97
C LEU A 281 -13.71 -4.41 -12.92
N ILE A 282 -13.04 -5.10 -13.84
CA ILE A 282 -12.89 -6.55 -13.88
C ILE A 282 -11.41 -6.89 -13.74
N SER A 283 -11.08 -7.80 -12.83
CA SER A 283 -9.70 -8.21 -12.60
C SER A 283 -9.66 -9.62 -12.05
N LYS A 284 -8.57 -10.34 -12.33
CA LYS A 284 -8.29 -11.57 -11.59
C LYS A 284 -7.93 -11.23 -10.15
N THR A 285 -8.56 -11.91 -9.22
CA THR A 285 -8.31 -11.71 -7.78
C THR A 285 -7.37 -12.79 -7.20
N TYR A 286 -6.94 -12.56 -5.95
CA TYR A 286 -6.18 -13.49 -5.10
C TYR A 286 -7.07 -14.14 -4.04
#